data_AF-A0A0U5H7C2-F1
#
_entry.id   AF-A0A0U5H7C2-F1
#
_cell.length_a   1.000
_cell.length_b   1.000
_cell.length_c   1.000
_cell.angle_alpha   90.00
_cell.angle_beta   90.00
_cell.angle_gamma   90.00
#
_symmetry.space_group_name_H-M   'P 1'
#
loop_
_entity.id
_entity.type
_entity.pdbx_description
1 polymer ?
#
loop_
_entity_poly.entity_id
_entity_poly.type
_entity_poly.pdbx_seq_one_letter_code
_entity_poly.pdbx_strand_id
1 'polypeptide(L)'
;MPSLNSRLTFAVAGGVLNTVLLNWWLISILGGSGPGPQTTIATQIGAWSYWIIGPFLLGAIPIYLYFEYHLVTAPLLTILLSGYCFADRLPGGSMEDFTAFYFGVWPFFLAVIGVIAAAEYYVRMR
;
A
#
# COMPACT_ATOMS: atom_id res chain seq x y z
N MET A 1 -0.53 6.59 -24.37
CA MET A 1 -0.88 6.62 -22.93
C MET A 1 -2.37 6.40 -22.77
N PRO A 2 -2.84 5.71 -21.72
CA PRO A 2 -4.27 5.50 -21.48
C PRO A 2 -4.99 6.83 -21.25
N SER A 3 -6.31 6.88 -21.49
CA SER A 3 -7.13 8.04 -21.12
C SER A 3 -7.11 8.28 -19.61
N LEU A 4 -7.40 9.51 -19.15
CA LEU A 4 -7.48 9.82 -17.71
C LEU A 4 -8.39 8.84 -16.96
N ASN A 5 -9.58 8.54 -17.52
CA ASN A 5 -10.52 7.60 -16.94
C ASN A 5 -9.89 6.21 -16.81
N SER A 6 -9.19 5.72 -17.84
CA SER A 6 -8.49 4.44 -17.80
C SER A 6 -7.39 4.41 -16.74
N ARG A 7 -6.60 5.49 -16.59
CA ARG A 7 -5.55 5.60 -15.57
C ARG A 7 -6.13 5.52 -14.17
N LEU A 8 -7.22 6.25 -13.91
CA LEU A 8 -7.94 6.20 -12.64
C LEU A 8 -8.55 4.82 -12.39
N THR A 9 -9.13 4.18 -13.40
CA THR A 9 -9.64 2.80 -13.29
C THR A 9 -8.54 1.83 -12.87
N PHE A 10 -7.37 1.88 -13.51
CA PHE A 10 -6.25 1.01 -13.13
C PHE A 10 -5.71 1.32 -11.74
N ALA A 11 -5.62 2.60 -11.37
CA ALA A 11 -5.20 3.01 -10.03
C ALA A 11 -6.17 2.49 -8.96
N VAL A 12 -7.48 2.67 -9.16
CA VAL A 12 -8.51 2.14 -8.26
C VAL A 12 -8.43 0.62 -8.17
N ALA A 13 -8.29 -0.07 -9.30
CA ALA A 13 -8.15 -1.53 -9.31
C ALA A 13 -6.91 -2.00 -8.53
N GLY A 14 -5.77 -1.32 -8.71
CA GLY A 14 -4.54 -1.59 -7.97
C GLY A 14 -4.69 -1.35 -6.46
N GLY A 15 -5.34 -0.26 -6.07
CA GLY A 15 -5.65 0.04 -4.67
C GLY A 15 -6.57 -0.99 -4.04
N VAL A 16 -7.65 -1.37 -4.72
CA VAL A 16 -8.57 -2.43 -4.27
C VAL A 16 -7.82 -3.75 -4.11
N LEU A 17 -7.04 -4.16 -5.12
CA LEU A 17 -6.29 -5.41 -5.08
C LEU A 17 -5.30 -5.44 -3.90
N ASN A 18 -4.51 -4.38 -3.72
CA ASN A 18 -3.54 -4.32 -2.62
C ASN A 18 -4.24 -4.36 -1.25
N THR A 19 -5.35 -3.63 -1.11
CA THR A 19 -6.16 -3.63 0.12
C THR A 19 -6.72 -5.00 0.43
N VAL A 20 -7.34 -5.65 -0.55
CA VAL A 20 -7.97 -6.96 -0.38
C VAL A 20 -6.92 -8.02 -0.02
N LEU A 21 -5.79 -8.06 -0.72
CA LEU A 21 -4.74 -9.05 -0.47
C LEU A 21 -4.11 -8.89 0.92
N LEU A 22 -3.75 -7.66 1.30
CA LEU A 22 -3.13 -7.40 2.59
C LEU A 22 -4.10 -7.65 3.75
N ASN A 23 -5.37 -7.28 3.60
CA ASN A 23 -6.39 -7.58 4.62
C ASN A 23 -6.70 -9.07 4.70
N TRP A 24 -6.79 -9.76 3.56
CA TRP A 24 -6.96 -11.21 3.54
C TRP A 24 -5.81 -11.91 4.28
N TRP A 25 -4.57 -11.50 4.04
CA TRP A 25 -3.40 -12.02 4.75
C TRP A 25 -3.44 -11.71 6.25
N LEU A 26 -3.69 -10.46 6.62
CA LEU A 26 -3.78 -10.02 8.01
C LEU A 26 -4.85 -10.82 8.78
N ILE A 27 -6.04 -11.00 8.21
CA ILE A 27 -7.14 -11.70 8.87
C ILE A 27 -6.91 -13.21 8.88
N SER A 28 -6.59 -13.79 7.72
CA SER A 28 -6.61 -15.25 7.53
C SER A 28 -5.35 -15.94 8.04
N ILE A 29 -4.20 -15.26 8.00
CA ILE A 29 -2.89 -15.85 8.29
C ILE A 29 -2.29 -15.30 9.58
N LEU A 30 -2.42 -13.98 9.81
CA LEU A 30 -1.88 -13.34 11.01
C LEU A 30 -2.89 -13.32 12.18
N GLY A 31 -4.18 -13.54 11.91
CA GLY A 31 -5.24 -13.54 12.94
C GLY A 31 -5.66 -12.14 13.39
N GLY A 32 -5.40 -11.11 12.58
CA GLY A 32 -5.80 -9.75 12.84
C GLY A 32 -7.32 -9.59 12.84
N SER A 33 -7.84 -8.78 13.77
CA SER A 33 -9.27 -8.49 13.91
C SER A 33 -9.53 -7.00 13.74
N GLY A 34 -10.62 -6.69 13.03
CA GLY A 34 -11.05 -5.31 12.76
C GLY A 34 -11.37 -4.52 14.04
N PRO A 35 -11.55 -3.19 13.92
CA PRO A 35 -11.85 -2.34 15.07
C PRO A 35 -13.11 -2.79 15.82
N GLY A 36 -12.99 -2.88 17.14
CA GLY A 36 -14.10 -3.26 18.03
C GLY A 36 -15.16 -2.17 18.24
N PRO A 37 -16.32 -2.52 18.84
CA PRO A 37 -17.51 -1.67 18.88
C PRO A 37 -17.42 -0.44 19.82
N GLN A 38 -16.36 -0.28 20.61
CA GLN A 38 -16.22 0.84 21.57
C GLN A 38 -15.10 1.79 21.19
N THR A 39 -15.33 2.60 20.15
CA THR A 39 -14.33 3.56 19.65
C THR A 39 -14.92 4.96 19.53
N THR A 40 -14.15 5.97 19.96
CA THR A 40 -14.41 7.38 19.63
C THR A 40 -14.30 7.61 18.12
N ILE A 41 -14.87 8.70 17.59
CA ILE A 41 -14.78 9.07 16.16
C ILE A 41 -13.31 9.11 15.70
N ALA A 42 -12.41 9.67 16.51
CA ALA A 42 -10.98 9.73 16.18
C ALA A 42 -10.36 8.33 16.03
N THR A 43 -10.68 7.42 16.96
CA THR A 43 -10.21 6.02 16.88
C THR A 43 -10.85 5.24 15.73
N GLN A 44 -12.09 5.56 15.34
CA GLN A 44 -12.71 4.97 14.15
C GLN A 44 -12.03 5.44 12.86
N ILE A 45 -11.74 6.74 12.74
CA ILE A 45 -11.01 7.29 11.59
C ILE A 45 -9.61 6.68 11.51
N GLY A 46 -8.89 6.60 12.63
CA GLY A 46 -7.59 5.93 12.71
C GLY A 46 -7.67 4.47 12.28
N ALA A 47 -8.69 3.74 12.75
CA ALA A 47 -8.89 2.35 12.37
C ALA A 47 -9.21 2.18 10.87
N TRP A 48 -10.13 2.93 10.30
CA TRP A 48 -10.42 2.84 8.87
C TRP A 48 -9.24 3.31 8.00
N SER A 49 -8.46 4.27 8.49
CA SER A 49 -7.21 4.69 7.86
C SER A 49 -6.22 3.54 7.79
N TYR A 50 -6.04 2.82 8.90
CA TYR A 50 -5.20 1.63 9.00
C TYR A 50 -5.71 0.51 8.09
N TRP A 51 -6.99 0.14 8.20
CA TRP A 51 -7.55 -1.07 7.55
C TRP A 51 -7.81 -0.90 6.06
N ILE A 52 -8.20 0.29 5.60
CA ILE A 52 -8.64 0.50 4.21
C ILE A 52 -7.80 1.56 3.51
N ILE A 53 -7.73 2.77 4.06
CA ILE A 53 -7.20 3.93 3.31
C ILE A 53 -5.72 3.74 2.98
N GLY A 54 -4.91 3.33 3.96
CA GLY A 54 -3.48 3.12 3.77
C GLY A 54 -3.16 2.09 2.69
N PRO A 55 -3.60 0.83 2.84
CA PRO A 55 -3.40 -0.22 1.83
C PRO A 55 -3.94 0.18 0.44
N PHE A 56 -5.07 0.89 0.40
CA PHE A 56 -5.65 1.36 -0.87
C PHE A 56 -4.74 2.37 -1.56
N LEU A 57 -4.31 3.42 -0.84
CA LEU A 57 -3.46 4.47 -1.41
C LEU A 57 -2.09 3.94 -1.80
N LEU A 58 -1.51 3.04 -0.99
CA LEU A 58 -0.26 2.35 -1.30
C LEU A 58 -0.35 1.53 -2.59
N GLY A 59 -1.51 0.96 -2.92
CA GLY A 59 -1.70 0.30 -4.22
C GLY A 59 -2.04 1.27 -5.35
N ALA A 60 -2.88 2.27 -5.09
CA ALA A 60 -3.46 3.12 -6.13
C ALA A 60 -2.49 4.17 -6.67
N ILE A 61 -1.82 4.91 -5.79
CA ILE A 61 -0.94 6.02 -6.17
C ILE A 61 0.23 5.52 -7.04
N PRO A 62 0.93 4.43 -6.69
CA PRO A 62 2.06 3.96 -7.48
C PRO A 62 1.67 3.48 -8.88
N ILE A 63 0.49 2.85 -9.00
CA ILE A 63 -0.08 2.47 -10.29
C ILE A 63 -0.47 3.70 -11.11
N TYR A 64 -1.05 4.73 -10.48
CA TYR A 64 -1.33 5.99 -11.15
C TYR A 64 -0.05 6.64 -11.70
N LEU A 65 1.00 6.74 -10.87
CA LEU A 65 2.30 7.31 -11.26
C LEU A 65 2.94 6.54 -12.42
N TYR A 66 2.81 5.22 -12.43
CA TYR A 66 3.28 4.40 -13.55
C TYR A 66 2.55 4.73 -14.85
N PHE A 67 1.23 4.88 -14.84
CA PHE A 67 0.48 5.16 -16.08
C PHE A 67 0.55 6.62 -16.53
N GLU A 68 0.70 7.57 -15.59
CA GLU A 68 0.83 9.01 -15.90
C GLU A 68 2.23 9.35 -16.40
N TYR A 69 3.27 8.86 -15.72
CA TYR A 69 4.64 9.32 -15.88
C TYR A 69 5.63 8.19 -16.27
N HIS A 70 5.14 6.96 -16.47
CA HIS A 70 5.97 5.79 -16.76
C HIS A 70 7.03 5.49 -15.68
N LEU A 71 6.76 5.87 -14.43
CA LEU A 71 7.63 5.66 -13.28
C LEU A 71 7.49 4.22 -12.78
N VAL A 72 8.54 3.43 -12.97
CA VAL A 72 8.52 1.98 -12.69
C VAL A 72 8.93 1.70 -11.24
N THR A 73 9.71 2.58 -10.63
CA THR A 73 10.18 2.38 -9.24
C THR A 73 9.01 2.39 -8.26
N ALA A 74 7.99 3.22 -8.48
CA ALA A 74 6.82 3.30 -7.61
C ALA A 74 6.06 1.97 -7.46
N PRO A 75 5.55 1.32 -8.53
CA PRO A 75 4.87 0.04 -8.40
C PRO A 75 5.80 -1.07 -7.91
N LEU A 76 7.09 -1.06 -8.29
CA LEU A 76 8.05 -2.07 -7.82
C LEU A 76 8.29 -1.99 -6.30
N LEU A 77 8.43 -0.79 -5.75
CA LEU A 77 8.56 -0.60 -4.30
C LEU A 77 7.30 -1.06 -3.57
N THR A 78 6.13 -0.79 -4.12
CA THR A 78 4.85 -1.25 -3.56
C THR A 78 4.79 -2.77 -3.52
N ILE A 79 5.11 -3.43 -4.64
CA ILE A 79 5.15 -4.89 -4.73
C ILE A 79 6.16 -5.46 -3.73
N LEU A 80 7.34 -4.85 -3.62
CA LEU A 80 8.37 -5.28 -2.68
C LEU A 80 7.88 -5.18 -1.23
N LEU A 81 7.33 -4.04 -0.83
CA LEU A 81 6.85 -3.79 0.53
C LEU A 81 5.64 -4.66 0.89
N SER A 82 4.66 -4.78 -0.01
CA SER A 82 3.53 -5.71 0.19
C SER A 82 4.01 -7.17 0.21
N GLY A 83 5.01 -7.51 -0.61
CA GLY A 83 5.68 -8.81 -0.61
C GLY A 83 6.34 -9.13 0.73
N TYR A 84 6.99 -8.15 1.34
CA TYR A 84 7.56 -8.29 2.69
C TYR A 84 6.49 -8.60 3.74
N CYS A 85 5.30 -8.00 3.65
CA CYS A 85 4.18 -8.35 4.54
C CYS A 85 3.80 -9.84 4.44
N PHE A 86 3.81 -10.41 3.24
CA PHE A 86 3.54 -11.84 3.03
C PHE A 86 4.66 -12.76 3.52
N ALA A 87 5.82 -12.22 3.90
CA ALA A 87 6.94 -12.98 4.42
C ALA A 87 6.94 -13.11 5.96
N ASP A 88 6.13 -12.33 6.69
CA ASP A 88 6.07 -12.28 8.18
C ASP A 88 5.94 -13.64 8.87
N ARG A 89 5.37 -14.65 8.18
CA ARG A 89 5.17 -16.00 8.72
C ARG A 89 5.66 -17.14 7.84
N LEU A 90 6.46 -16.83 6.81
CA LEU A 90 7.11 -17.89 6.06
C LEU A 90 8.17 -18.59 6.94
N PRO A 91 8.35 -19.92 6.83
CA PRO A 91 9.35 -20.64 7.60
C PRO A 91 10.75 -20.02 7.41
N GLY A 92 11.36 -19.54 8.50
CA GLY A 92 12.66 -18.85 8.49
C GLY A 92 12.59 -17.32 8.40
N GLY A 93 11.40 -16.72 8.37
CA GLY A 93 11.23 -15.27 8.42
C GLY A 93 11.52 -14.69 9.81
N SER A 94 12.37 -13.67 9.89
CA SER A 94 12.65 -12.90 11.12
C SER A 94 11.78 -11.64 11.25
N MET A 95 10.76 -11.50 10.39
CA MET A 95 9.96 -10.29 10.23
C MET A 95 8.65 -10.35 10.99
N GLU A 96 8.64 -10.94 12.18
CA GLU A 96 7.49 -10.79 13.06
C GLU A 96 7.21 -9.28 13.22
N ASP A 97 6.01 -8.85 12.81
CA ASP A 97 5.46 -7.48 12.90
C ASP A 97 5.65 -6.50 11.73
N PHE A 98 6.24 -6.87 10.58
CA PHE A 98 6.35 -5.91 9.46
C PHE A 98 4.98 -5.53 8.89
N THR A 99 4.03 -6.45 8.80
CA THR A 99 2.66 -6.16 8.32
C THR A 99 1.97 -5.13 9.20
N ALA A 100 2.07 -5.28 10.54
CA ALA A 100 1.48 -4.34 11.49
C ALA A 100 2.14 -2.96 11.38
N PHE A 101 3.47 -2.92 11.23
CA PHE A 101 4.21 -1.69 10.98
C PHE A 101 3.81 -1.03 9.65
N TYR A 102 3.70 -1.81 8.57
CA TYR A 102 3.34 -1.35 7.24
C TYR A 102 1.96 -0.68 7.20
N PHE A 103 0.98 -1.25 7.89
CA PHE A 103 -0.34 -0.64 8.08
C PHE A 103 -0.29 0.57 9.02
N GLY A 104 0.45 0.48 10.13
CA GLY A 104 0.52 1.51 11.16
C GLY A 104 1.14 2.83 10.71
N VAL A 105 2.16 2.76 9.84
CA VAL A 105 2.87 3.94 9.32
C VAL A 105 2.81 4.03 7.80
N TRP A 106 1.70 3.60 7.19
CA TRP A 106 1.49 3.69 5.74
C TRP A 106 1.81 5.06 5.11
N PRO A 107 1.59 6.23 5.74
CA PRO A 107 1.93 7.52 5.13
C PRO A 107 3.44 7.67 4.93
N PHE A 108 4.25 7.09 5.82
CA PHE A 108 5.71 7.09 5.70
C PHE A 108 6.16 6.29 4.48
N PHE A 109 5.62 5.08 4.29
CA PHE A 109 5.93 4.26 3.12
C PHE A 109 5.50 4.93 1.81
N LEU A 110 4.33 5.56 1.80
CA LEU A 110 3.86 6.32 0.65
C LEU A 110 4.78 7.50 0.34
N ALA A 111 5.27 8.21 1.36
CA ALA A 111 6.25 9.28 1.20
C ALA A 111 7.59 8.77 0.63
N VAL A 112 8.09 7.63 1.12
CA VAL A 112 9.31 6.99 0.59
C VAL A 112 9.13 6.62 -0.89
N ILE A 113 8.00 6.00 -1.25
CA ILE A 113 7.67 5.70 -2.65
C ILE A 113 7.63 6.98 -3.48
N GLY A 114 6.99 8.04 -2.98
CA GLY A 114 6.91 9.33 -3.67
C GLY A 114 8.28 9.98 -3.90
N VAL A 115 9.17 9.96 -2.90
CA VAL A 115 10.53 10.50 -3.02
C VAL A 115 11.34 9.75 -4.08
N ILE A 116 11.27 8.41 -4.08
CA ILE A 116 12.01 7.60 -5.06
C ILE A 116 11.43 7.78 -6.47
N ALA A 117 10.09 7.84 -6.59
CA ALA A 117 9.43 8.12 -7.86
C ALA A 117 9.78 9.51 -8.39
N ALA A 118 9.86 10.52 -7.53
CA ALA A 118 10.28 11.87 -7.89
C ALA A 118 11.75 11.90 -8.34
N ALA A 119 12.63 11.12 -7.70
CA ALA A 119 14.02 10.97 -8.13
C ALA A 119 14.11 10.30 -9.51
N GLU A 120 13.35 9.22 -9.75
CA GLU A 120 13.27 8.57 -11.07
C GLU A 120 12.78 9.56 -12.14
N TYR A 121 11.73 10.31 -11.83
CA TYR A 121 11.18 11.34 -12.73
C TYR A 121 12.22 12.39 -13.08
N TYR A 122 12.94 12.91 -12.09
CA TYR A 122 13.99 13.90 -12.29
C TYR A 122 15.14 13.38 -13.17
N VAL A 123 15.57 12.13 -12.94
CA VAL A 123 16.63 11.51 -13.73
C VAL A 123 16.20 11.31 -15.19
N ARG A 124 14.95 10.93 -15.45
CA ARG A 124 14.41 10.72 -16.80
C ARG A 124 14.18 12.02 -17.60
N MET A 125 14.13 13.16 -16.91
CA MET A 125 13.96 14.47 -17.55
C MET A 125 15.27 15.13 -17.97
N ARG A 126 16.40 14.63 -17.50
CA ARG A 126 17.73 15.04 -17.97
C ARG A 126 18.10 14.25 -19.23
#